data_AF-A0A4Q5RSY1-F1
#
_entry.id   AF-A0A4Q5RSY1-F1
#
_cell.length_a   1.000
_cell.length_b   1.000
_cell.length_c   1.000
_cell.angle_alpha   90.00
_cell.angle_beta   90.00
_cell.angle_gamma   90.00
#
_symmetry.space_group_name_H-M   'P 1'
#
loop_
_entity.id
_entity.type
_entity.pdbx_description
1 polymer ?
#
loop_
_entity_poly.entity_id
_entity_poly.type
_entity_poly.pdbx_seq_one_letter_code
_entity_poly.pdbx_strand_id
1 'polypeptide(L)'
;LKKHTNEKFLYPCSDVAAEETQKFLADNGYNFTPAVLFRTVVSDLSDLAEVFYDIIAFFSPSSIQSLYKNFPDFQQNNTRVAAFGTTTHKAVLEKGLILDIPAPVPEAPSMTMAIEQYIKQANK
;
A
#
# COMPACT_ATOMS: atom_id res chain seq x y z
N LEU A 1 -13.49 -7.12 27.66
CA LEU A 1 -13.03 -8.50 27.35
C LEU A 1 -12.67 -9.28 28.61
N LYS A 2 -11.58 -8.99 29.34
CA LYS A 2 -11.18 -9.77 30.54
C LYS A 2 -12.20 -9.91 31.68
N LYS A 3 -13.10 -8.93 31.86
CA LYS A 3 -14.21 -8.98 32.85
C LYS A 3 -15.50 -9.61 32.32
N HIS A 4 -15.54 -9.91 31.02
CA HIS A 4 -16.71 -10.36 30.26
C HIS A 4 -16.33 -11.54 29.35
N THR A 5 -15.49 -12.45 29.83
CA THR A 5 -14.93 -13.56 29.03
C THR A 5 -16.00 -14.53 28.52
N ASN A 6 -17.13 -14.60 29.20
CA ASN A 6 -18.23 -15.52 28.87
C ASN A 6 -19.28 -14.89 27.94
N GLU A 7 -19.13 -13.61 27.58
CA GLU A 7 -20.06 -12.93 26.67
C GLU A 7 -19.78 -13.30 25.21
N LYS A 8 -20.79 -13.07 24.35
CA LYS A 8 -20.66 -13.19 22.90
C LYS A 8 -20.41 -11.83 22.29
N PHE A 9 -19.40 -11.72 21.45
CA PHE A 9 -19.00 -10.47 20.81
C PHE A 9 -19.33 -10.49 19.31
N LEU A 10 -19.92 -9.40 18.81
CA LEU A 10 -19.89 -9.10 17.39
C LEU A 10 -18.63 -8.29 17.12
N TYR A 11 -17.87 -8.65 16.08
CA TYR A 11 -16.65 -7.97 15.70
C TYR A 11 -16.79 -7.33 14.32
N PRO A 12 -17.21 -6.05 14.25
CA PRO A 12 -17.23 -5.29 13.00
C PRO A 12 -15.81 -5.12 12.46
N CYS A 13 -15.59 -5.57 11.23
CA CYS A 13 -14.27 -5.53 10.61
C CYS A 13 -14.37 -5.25 9.10
N SER A 14 -13.20 -5.11 8.46
CA SER A 14 -13.13 -5.15 7.01
C SER A 14 -12.88 -6.57 6.52
N ASP A 15 -12.80 -6.75 5.21
CA ASP A 15 -12.39 -8.01 4.59
C ASP A 15 -10.89 -8.31 4.75
N VAL A 16 -10.05 -7.27 4.79
CA VAL A 16 -8.58 -7.39 4.99
C VAL A 16 -8.15 -7.18 6.43
N ALA A 17 -8.93 -6.45 7.22
CA ALA A 17 -8.73 -6.33 8.65
C ALA A 17 -9.32 -7.59 9.28
N ALA A 18 -8.42 -8.46 9.75
CA ALA A 18 -8.39 -8.87 11.15
C ALA A 18 -7.81 -10.25 11.40
N GLU A 19 -6.81 -10.71 10.64
CA GLU A 19 -6.11 -11.92 11.08
C GLU A 19 -5.55 -11.76 12.49
N GLU A 20 -4.87 -10.65 12.79
CA GLU A 20 -4.23 -10.49 14.10
C GLU A 20 -5.25 -10.32 15.24
N THR A 21 -6.30 -9.52 15.04
CA THR A 21 -7.35 -9.34 16.06
C THR A 21 -8.22 -10.58 16.23
N GLN A 22 -8.63 -11.23 15.13
CA GLN A 22 -9.38 -12.48 15.21
C GLN A 22 -8.53 -13.59 15.82
N LYS A 23 -7.23 -13.66 15.48
CA LYS A 23 -6.27 -14.56 16.09
C LYS A 23 -6.13 -14.29 17.57
N PHE A 24 -5.96 -13.04 17.99
CA PHE A 24 -5.92 -12.67 19.40
C PHE A 24 -7.19 -13.12 20.14
N LEU A 25 -8.37 -12.86 19.55
CA LEU A 25 -9.64 -13.24 20.16
C LEU A 25 -9.78 -14.77 20.28
N ALA A 26 -9.38 -15.51 19.24
CA ALA A 26 -9.38 -16.97 19.22
C ALA A 26 -8.37 -17.58 20.19
N ASP A 27 -7.11 -17.11 20.17
CA ASP A 27 -6.01 -17.58 21.02
C ASP A 27 -6.30 -17.34 22.52
N ASN A 28 -7.17 -16.37 22.85
CA ASN A 28 -7.61 -16.08 24.21
C ASN A 28 -8.99 -16.66 24.56
N GLY A 29 -9.59 -17.46 23.68
CA GLY A 29 -10.82 -18.21 23.95
C GLY A 29 -12.10 -17.36 23.98
N TYR A 30 -12.11 -16.18 23.37
CA TYR A 30 -13.32 -15.35 23.30
C TYR A 30 -14.32 -15.94 22.31
N ASN A 31 -15.61 -15.86 22.65
CA ASN A 31 -16.69 -16.19 21.73
C ASN A 31 -17.04 -14.95 20.90
N PHE A 32 -16.72 -14.95 19.60
CA PHE A 32 -16.98 -13.82 18.72
C PHE A 32 -17.46 -14.23 17.33
N THR A 33 -18.16 -13.32 16.65
CA THR A 33 -18.56 -13.46 15.25
C THR A 33 -18.07 -12.25 14.45
N PRO A 34 -17.22 -12.43 13.43
CA PRO A 34 -16.85 -11.35 12.52
C PRO A 34 -18.07 -10.84 11.73
N ALA A 35 -18.15 -9.52 11.54
CA ALA A 35 -19.10 -8.86 10.67
C ALA A 35 -18.34 -7.95 9.71
N VAL A 36 -18.14 -8.40 8.47
CA VAL A 36 -17.46 -7.62 7.42
C VAL A 36 -18.39 -6.49 6.97
N LEU A 37 -18.12 -5.26 7.39
CA LEU A 37 -18.97 -4.10 7.10
C LEU A 37 -18.46 -3.27 5.92
N PHE A 38 -17.19 -3.40 5.55
CA PHE A 38 -16.59 -2.68 4.43
C PHE A 38 -15.48 -3.50 3.79
N ARG A 39 -15.22 -3.24 2.51
CA ARG A 39 -14.20 -3.95 1.72
C ARG A 39 -13.15 -2.99 1.21
N THR A 40 -11.88 -3.36 1.33
CA THR A 40 -10.82 -2.64 0.64
C THR A 40 -10.69 -3.17 -0.77
N VAL A 41 -11.09 -2.34 -1.73
CA VAL A 41 -11.01 -2.67 -3.15
C VAL A 41 -10.06 -1.72 -3.86
N VAL A 42 -9.48 -2.20 -4.95
CA VAL A 42 -8.77 -1.34 -5.90
C VAL A 42 -9.79 -0.46 -6.61
N SER A 43 -9.58 0.85 -6.55
CA SER A 43 -10.36 1.82 -7.34
C SER A 43 -10.12 1.60 -8.83
N ASP A 44 -11.17 1.85 -9.63
CA ASP A 44 -11.07 1.98 -11.07
C ASP A 44 -10.37 3.30 -11.40
N LEU A 45 -9.28 3.22 -12.15
CA LEU A 45 -8.45 4.36 -12.58
C LEU A 45 -8.43 4.49 -14.11
N SER A 46 -9.39 3.89 -14.81
CA SER A 46 -9.46 3.89 -16.28
C SER A 46 -9.47 5.30 -16.89
N ASP A 47 -9.94 6.30 -16.15
CA ASP A 47 -9.92 7.71 -16.52
C ASP A 47 -8.51 8.32 -16.61
N LEU A 48 -7.51 7.67 -16.00
CA LEU A 48 -6.11 8.10 -16.03
C LEU A 48 -5.27 7.43 -17.13
N ALA A 49 -5.86 6.54 -17.95
CA ALA A 49 -5.13 5.75 -18.94
C ALA A 49 -4.41 6.59 -20.01
N GLU A 50 -4.97 7.74 -20.38
CA GLU A 50 -4.44 8.62 -21.42
C GLU A 50 -3.58 9.77 -20.87
N VAL A 51 -3.19 9.69 -19.59
CA VAL A 51 -2.38 10.72 -18.92
C VAL A 51 -0.96 10.19 -18.68
N PHE A 52 0.02 10.93 -19.17
CA PHE A 52 1.44 10.63 -18.96
C PHE A 52 1.96 11.33 -17.71
N TYR A 53 2.65 10.57 -16.85
CA TYR A 53 3.25 11.07 -15.63
C TYR A 53 4.77 10.94 -15.69
N ASP A 54 5.48 12.02 -15.39
CA ASP A 54 6.94 11.99 -15.25
C ASP A 54 7.37 11.20 -14.01
N ILE A 55 6.59 11.27 -12.92
CA ILE A 55 6.86 10.60 -11.65
C ILE A 55 5.56 10.01 -11.10
N ILE A 56 5.60 8.74 -10.68
CA ILE A 56 4.53 8.08 -9.93
C ILE A 56 5.06 7.67 -8.56
N ALA A 57 4.39 8.11 -7.50
CA ALA A 57 4.79 7.84 -6.11
C ALA A 57 3.87 6.82 -5.43
N PHE A 58 4.45 5.75 -4.89
CA PHE A 58 3.75 4.67 -4.22
C PHE A 58 4.02 4.69 -2.71
N PHE A 59 2.99 4.47 -1.91
CA PHE A 59 3.06 4.50 -0.44
C PHE A 59 2.79 3.14 0.21
N SER A 60 2.44 2.14 -0.58
CA SER A 60 2.18 0.78 -0.08
C SER A 60 2.33 -0.25 -1.21
N PRO A 61 2.58 -1.54 -0.88
CA PRO A 61 2.56 -2.63 -1.86
C PRO A 61 1.23 -2.75 -2.63
N SER A 62 0.09 -2.46 -1.97
CA SER A 62 -1.22 -2.53 -2.63
C SER A 62 -1.40 -1.44 -3.68
N SER A 63 -0.70 -0.30 -3.56
CA SER A 63 -0.68 0.73 -4.61
C SER A 63 0.00 0.24 -5.90
N ILE A 64 1.03 -0.62 -5.79
CA ILE A 64 1.66 -1.28 -6.96
C ILE A 64 0.72 -2.33 -7.56
N GLN A 65 0.01 -3.09 -6.73
CA GLN A 65 -1.01 -4.02 -7.22
C GLN A 65 -2.14 -3.28 -7.94
N SER A 66 -2.54 -2.12 -7.41
CA SER A 66 -3.54 -1.23 -8.01
C SER A 66 -3.12 -0.76 -9.40
N LEU A 67 -1.85 -0.39 -9.58
CA LEU A 67 -1.30 0.00 -10.88
C LEU A 67 -1.51 -1.11 -11.92
N TYR A 68 -1.03 -2.33 -11.66
CA TYR A 68 -1.12 -3.42 -12.64
C TYR A 68 -2.53 -4.00 -12.79
N LYS A 69 -3.42 -3.81 -11.82
CA LYS A 69 -4.82 -4.18 -11.97
C LYS A 69 -5.55 -3.22 -12.92
N ASN A 70 -5.25 -1.91 -12.84
CA ASN A 70 -5.86 -0.90 -13.70
C ASN A 70 -5.16 -0.79 -15.07
N PHE A 71 -3.85 -1.03 -15.11
CA PHE A 71 -3.00 -0.92 -16.28
C PHE A 71 -2.14 -2.19 -16.40
N PRO A 72 -2.71 -3.32 -16.84
CA PRO A 72 -1.99 -4.60 -16.90
C PRO A 72 -0.71 -4.57 -17.75
N ASP A 73 -0.73 -3.75 -18.80
CA ASP A 73 0.38 -3.57 -19.73
C ASP A 73 1.28 -2.38 -19.39
N PHE A 74 1.21 -1.86 -18.16
CA PHE A 74 2.03 -0.73 -17.73
C PHE A 74 3.52 -1.02 -17.96
N GLN A 75 4.18 -0.08 -18.67
CA GLN A 75 5.62 -0.06 -18.87
C GLN A 75 6.18 1.23 -18.30
N GLN A 76 7.24 1.09 -17.51
CA GLN A 76 7.88 2.22 -16.85
C GLN A 76 8.42 3.27 -17.84
N ASN A 77 9.10 2.84 -18.91
CA ASN A 77 9.70 3.72 -19.91
C ASN A 77 10.50 4.87 -19.28
N ASN A 78 10.06 6.11 -19.49
CA ASN A 78 10.68 7.32 -18.93
C ASN A 78 10.02 7.79 -17.63
N THR A 79 8.96 7.12 -17.15
CA THR A 79 8.30 7.44 -15.88
C THR A 79 9.19 7.00 -14.72
N ARG A 80 9.44 7.92 -13.79
CA ARG A 80 10.20 7.64 -12.58
C ARG A 80 9.30 7.06 -11.53
N VAL A 81 9.72 5.97 -10.92
CA VAL A 81 8.99 5.34 -9.82
C VAL A 81 9.59 5.78 -8.50
N ALA A 82 8.76 6.41 -7.67
CA ALA A 82 9.07 6.74 -6.29
C ALA A 82 8.33 5.78 -5.35
N ALA A 83 8.97 5.32 -4.28
CA ALA A 83 8.31 4.43 -3.33
C ALA A 83 8.70 4.71 -1.88
N PHE A 84 7.69 4.71 -1.00
CA PHE A 84 7.85 4.98 0.43
C PHE A 84 7.80 3.66 1.25
N GLY A 85 8.87 3.37 1.99
CA GLY A 85 8.98 2.23 2.88
C GLY A 85 9.51 0.96 2.22
N THR A 86 10.22 0.14 3.00
CA THR A 86 10.95 -1.05 2.54
C THR A 86 10.04 -2.11 1.89
N THR A 87 8.82 -2.26 2.39
CA THR A 87 7.83 -3.19 1.81
C THR A 87 7.37 -2.73 0.43
N THR A 88 7.16 -1.42 0.24
CA THR A 88 6.81 -0.84 -1.06
C THR A 88 7.99 -0.92 -2.02
N HIS A 89 9.21 -0.67 -1.56
CA HIS A 89 10.43 -0.85 -2.38
C HIS A 89 10.52 -2.26 -2.95
N LYS A 90 10.31 -3.25 -2.09
CA LYS A 90 10.31 -4.66 -2.50
C LYS A 90 9.23 -4.94 -3.55
N ALA A 91 8.01 -4.43 -3.36
CA ALA A 91 6.91 -4.64 -4.31
C ALA A 91 7.18 -4.02 -5.69
N VAL A 92 7.85 -2.86 -5.74
CA VAL A 92 8.33 -2.24 -7.01
C VAL A 92 9.30 -3.18 -7.72
N LEU A 93 10.33 -3.65 -7.01
CA LEU A 93 11.37 -4.50 -7.58
C LEU A 93 10.84 -5.88 -8.01
N GLU A 94 9.91 -6.47 -7.25
CA GLU A 94 9.26 -7.75 -7.60
C GLU A 94 8.43 -7.68 -8.89
N LYS A 95 7.98 -6.48 -9.28
CA LYS A 95 7.32 -6.25 -10.57
C LYS A 95 8.28 -5.93 -11.71
N GLY A 96 9.59 -5.97 -11.46
CA GLY A 96 10.61 -5.67 -12.45
C GLY A 96 10.74 -4.18 -12.78
N LEU A 97 10.17 -3.31 -11.94
CA LEU A 97 10.30 -1.86 -12.07
C LEU A 97 11.64 -1.39 -11.47
N ILE A 98 12.19 -0.32 -12.04
CA ILE A 98 13.33 0.40 -11.51
C ILE A 98 12.82 1.34 -10.43
N LEU A 99 13.36 1.25 -9.21
CA LEU A 99 13.05 2.19 -8.14
C LEU A 99 13.95 3.43 -8.26
N ASP A 100 13.48 4.46 -8.96
CA ASP A 100 14.25 5.69 -9.19
C ASP A 100 14.41 6.53 -7.93
N ILE A 101 13.35 6.63 -7.12
CA ILE A 101 13.29 7.56 -5.97
C ILE A 101 12.87 6.78 -4.71
N PRO A 102 13.81 6.14 -4.01
CA PRO A 102 13.51 5.49 -2.73
C PRO A 102 13.32 6.53 -1.62
N ALA A 103 12.29 6.34 -0.81
CA ALA A 103 12.13 7.02 0.47
C ALA A 103 11.57 6.04 1.53
N PRO A 104 11.76 6.27 2.84
CA PRO A 104 12.75 7.19 3.39
C PRO A 104 14.18 6.66 3.17
N VAL A 105 15.13 7.57 3.02
CA VAL A 105 16.58 7.34 3.15
C VAL A 105 17.16 8.37 4.13
N PRO A 106 18.35 8.17 4.75
CA PRO A 106 18.86 9.10 5.77
C PRO A 106 18.87 10.58 5.36
N GLU A 107 19.12 10.84 4.08
CA GLU A 107 19.25 12.13 3.43
C GLU A 107 17.89 12.69 2.97
N ALA A 108 16.87 11.83 2.88
CA ALA A 108 15.50 12.13 2.50
C ALA A 108 14.48 11.29 3.31
N PRO A 109 14.23 11.62 4.59
CA PRO A 109 13.21 10.99 5.44
C PRO A 109 11.76 11.09 4.95
N SER A 110 11.45 11.92 3.96
CA SER A 110 10.09 12.08 3.42
C SER A 110 10.06 11.91 1.91
N MET A 111 8.92 11.46 1.38
CA MET A 111 8.72 11.33 -0.06
C MET A 111 8.86 12.68 -0.78
N THR A 112 8.33 13.75 -0.20
CA THR A 112 8.45 15.11 -0.75
C THR A 112 9.91 15.52 -0.90
N MET A 113 10.73 15.27 0.12
CA MET A 113 12.15 15.64 0.08
C MET A 113 12.94 14.78 -0.92
N ALA A 114 12.61 13.49 -1.02
CA ALA A 114 13.24 12.59 -1.99
C ALA A 114 12.96 13.03 -3.44
N ILE A 115 11.70 13.38 -3.73
CA ILE A 115 11.31 13.90 -5.05
C ILE A 115 11.99 15.25 -5.33
N GLU A 116 12.02 16.17 -4.37
CA GLU A 116 12.68 17.47 -4.53
C GLU A 116 14.17 17.33 -4.84
N GLN A 117 14.88 16.47 -4.11
CA GLN A 117 16.30 16.19 -4.33
C GLN A 117 16.53 15.55 -5.71
N TYR A 118 15.69 14.59 -6.09
CA TYR A 118 15.79 13.94 -7.41
C TYR A 118 15.60 14.96 -8.55
N ILE A 119 14.56 15.80 -8.49
CA ILE A 119 14.29 16.81 -9.52
C ILE A 119 15.47 17.80 -9.63
N LYS A 120 16.02 18.24 -8.50
CA LYS A 120 17.21 19.12 -8.47
C LYS A 120 18.46 18.47 -9.06
N GLN A 121 18.56 17.14 -9.08
CA GLN A 121 19.69 16.43 -9.66
C GLN A 121 19.46 16.12 -11.14
N ALA A 122 18.26 15.70 -11.51
CA ALA A 122 17.91 15.28 -12.87
C ALA A 122 17.82 16.44 -13.87
N ASN A 123 17.48 17.66 -13.39
CA ASN A 123 17.31 18.85 -14.22
C ASN A 123 18.47 19.86 -14.09
N LYS A 124 19.67 19.38 -13.74
CA LYS A 124 20.89 20.19 -13.76
C LYS A 124 21.46 20.39 -15.15
#